data_AF-A0A3G1TVJ6-F1
#
_entry.id   AF-A0A3G1TVJ6-F1
#
_cell.length_a   1.000
_cell.length_b   1.000
_cell.length_c   1.000
_cell.angle_alpha   90.00
_cell.angle_beta   90.00
_cell.angle_gamma   90.00
#
_symmetry.space_group_name_H-M   'P 1'
#
loop_
_entity.id
_entity.type
_entity.pdbx_description
1 polymer ?
#
loop_
_entity_poly.entity_id
_entity_poly.type
_entity_poly.pdbx_seq_one_letter_code
_entity_poly.pdbx_strand_id
1 'polypeptide(L)'
;YPGIGYGENQLRWGFIRKVYGILAAQIVLTTLVSALIVLYDPINQLLRGNSILLLFLCFLPFVLLWPLHVYQQKHPLNLVFLGLFTASLSLTVGVSCANTDGRIVLEALILTSAVVVGLTGYTFWAAKKGKDFSFLGPILFTSLVV
;
A
#
# COMPACT_ATOMS: atom_id res chain seq x y z
N TYR A 1 1.63 14.39 -23.16
CA TYR A 1 0.35 14.72 -23.82
C TYR A 1 0.46 16.08 -24.50
N PRO A 2 0.42 16.12 -25.83
CA PRO A 2 0.42 17.39 -26.56
C PRO A 2 -0.92 18.11 -26.33
N GLY A 3 -0.86 19.39 -25.92
CA GLY A 3 -2.06 20.24 -25.78
C GLY A 3 -2.49 20.60 -24.35
N ILE A 4 -1.85 20.08 -23.30
CA ILE A 4 -2.17 20.44 -21.91
C ILE A 4 -1.29 21.62 -21.48
N GLY A 5 -1.86 22.67 -20.87
CA GLY A 5 -1.11 23.83 -20.40
C GLY A 5 0.00 23.42 -19.42
N TYR A 6 1.16 24.09 -19.48
CA TYR A 6 2.30 23.79 -18.58
C TYR A 6 1.89 23.75 -17.09
N GLY A 7 0.94 24.60 -16.68
CA GLY A 7 0.40 24.63 -15.32
C GLY A 7 -0.38 23.38 -14.91
N GLU A 8 -1.22 22.83 -15.77
CA GLU A 8 -2.00 21.59 -15.48
C GLU A 8 -1.08 20.37 -15.37
N ASN A 9 -0.04 20.30 -16.20
CA ASN A 9 0.97 19.26 -16.09
C ASN A 9 1.71 19.34 -14.74
N GLN A 10 2.11 20.54 -14.30
CA GLN A 10 2.75 20.69 -12.99
C GLN A 10 1.82 20.29 -11.84
N LEU A 11 0.53 20.62 -11.91
CA LEU A 11 -0.45 20.22 -10.90
C LEU A 11 -0.58 18.70 -10.80
N ARG A 12 -0.65 17.99 -11.95
CA ARG A 12 -0.71 16.53 -12.02
C ARG A 12 0.55 15.88 -11.44
N TRP A 13 1.73 16.38 -11.81
CA TRP A 13 3.00 15.88 -11.25
C TRP A 13 3.12 16.15 -9.75
N GLY A 14 2.60 17.27 -9.26
CA GLY A 14 2.50 17.57 -7.83
C GLY A 14 1.61 16.59 -7.08
N PHE A 15 0.43 16.28 -7.63
CA PHE A 15 -0.48 15.28 -7.07
C PHE A 15 0.17 13.89 -7.04
N ILE A 16 0.79 13.45 -8.15
CA ILE A 16 1.50 12.17 -8.24
C ILE A 16 2.60 12.09 -7.18
N ARG A 17 3.46 13.12 -7.06
CA ARG A 17 4.52 13.14 -6.05
C ARG A 17 3.97 13.00 -4.63
N LYS A 18 2.84 13.66 -4.33
CA LYS A 18 2.19 13.56 -3.02
C LYS A 18 1.69 12.14 -2.75
N VAL A 19 1.00 11.52 -3.71
CA VAL A 19 0.47 10.16 -3.56
C VAL A 19 1.59 9.14 -3.40
N TYR A 20 2.61 9.18 -4.26
CA TYR A 20 3.76 8.28 -4.15
C TYR A 20 4.56 8.49 -2.86
N GLY A 21 4.67 9.73 -2.37
CA GLY A 21 5.27 10.01 -1.07
C GLY A 21 4.51 9.36 0.09
N ILE A 22 3.18 9.44 0.09
CA ILE A 22 2.33 8.78 1.09
C ILE A 22 2.47 7.26 1.01
N LEU A 23 2.37 6.68 -0.20
CA LEU A 23 2.51 5.23 -0.41
C LEU A 23 3.88 4.72 0.05
N ALA A 24 4.97 5.45 -0.25
CA ALA A 24 6.31 5.09 0.20
C ALA A 24 6.40 5.10 1.74
N ALA A 25 5.84 6.14 2.39
CA ALA A 25 5.80 6.20 3.86
C ALA A 25 5.00 5.04 4.46
N GLN A 26 3.88 4.66 3.84
CA GLN A 26 3.07 3.52 4.28
C GLN A 26 3.82 2.19 4.16
N ILE A 27 4.55 1.98 3.07
CA ILE A 27 5.39 0.78 2.89
C ILE A 27 6.50 0.75 3.94
N VAL A 28 7.20 1.87 4.16
CA VAL A 28 8.26 1.95 5.19
C VAL A 28 7.71 1.65 6.59
N LEU A 29 6.59 2.26 6.95
CA LEU A 29 5.91 1.98 8.23
C LEU A 29 5.56 0.50 8.35
N THR A 30 4.99 -0.08 7.29
CA THR A 30 4.60 -1.49 7.28
C THR A 30 5.81 -2.41 7.45
N THR A 31 6.90 -2.14 6.73
CA THR A 31 8.14 -2.91 6.86
C THR A 31 8.74 -2.80 8.25
N LEU A 32 8.75 -1.60 8.85
CA LEU A 32 9.29 -1.39 10.18
C LEU A 32 8.49 -2.13 11.25
N VAL A 33 7.15 -2.01 11.22
CA VAL A 33 6.26 -2.72 12.15
C VAL A 33 6.39 -4.23 11.98
N SER A 34 6.41 -4.73 10.74
CA SER A 34 6.60 -6.15 10.46
C SER A 34 7.95 -6.66 10.93
N ALA A 35 9.04 -5.92 10.70
CA ALA A 35 10.36 -6.28 11.17
C ALA A 35 10.43 -6.32 12.71
N LEU A 36 9.79 -5.37 13.40
CA LEU A 36 9.72 -5.40 14.87
C LEU A 36 8.97 -6.64 15.39
N ILE A 37 7.86 -7.02 14.77
CA ILE A 37 7.08 -8.21 15.16
C ILE A 37 7.87 -9.50 14.90
N VAL A 38 8.60 -9.57 13.78
CA VAL A 38 9.43 -10.73 13.43
C VAL A 38 10.65 -10.87 14.35
N LEU A 39 11.32 -9.76 14.67
CA LEU A 39 12.54 -9.77 15.48
C LEU A 39 12.27 -9.86 16.99
N TYR A 40 11.06 -9.52 17.43
CA TYR A 40 10.71 -9.48 18.84
C TYR A 40 9.56 -10.46 19.14
N ASP A 41 9.94 -11.70 19.43
CA ASP A 41 9.07 -12.84 19.73
C ASP A 41 7.90 -12.56 20.71
N PRO A 42 8.07 -11.84 21.84
CA PRO A 42 6.96 -11.66 22.76
C PRO A 42 5.82 -10.83 22.16
N ILE A 43 6.07 -9.94 21.19
CA ILE A 43 4.97 -9.25 20.48
C ILE A 43 4.16 -10.25 19.65
N ASN A 44 4.82 -11.13 18.89
CA ASN A 44 4.13 -12.17 18.11
C ASN A 44 3.37 -13.13 19.03
N GLN A 45 3.94 -13.51 20.17
CA GLN A 45 3.28 -14.37 21.16
C GLN A 45 2.07 -13.71 21.82
N LEU A 46 2.15 -12.42 22.16
CA LEU A 46 1.01 -11.66 22.70
C LEU A 46 -0.13 -11.54 21.67
N LEU A 47 0.20 -11.26 20.42
CA LEU A 47 -0.77 -11.17 19.33
C LEU A 47 -1.43 -12.54 19.10
N ARG A 48 -0.65 -13.62 18.99
CA ARG A 48 -1.15 -14.99 18.81
C ARG A 48 -1.92 -15.54 20.00
N GLY A 49 -1.47 -15.25 21.21
CA GLY A 49 -2.10 -15.70 22.45
C GLY A 49 -3.49 -15.12 22.65
N ASN A 50 -3.82 -14.01 21.97
CA ASN A 50 -5.12 -13.38 22.04
C ASN A 50 -5.83 -13.44 20.67
N SER A 51 -6.49 -14.56 20.38
CA SER A 51 -7.20 -14.78 19.12
C SER A 51 -8.29 -13.74 18.85
N ILE A 52 -8.90 -13.18 19.91
CA ILE A 52 -9.89 -12.09 19.81
C ILE A 52 -9.22 -10.82 19.26
N LEU A 53 -8.01 -10.51 19.74
CA LEU A 53 -7.23 -9.38 19.26
C LEU A 53 -6.85 -9.55 17.79
N LEU A 54 -6.37 -10.73 17.37
CA LEU A 54 -6.05 -10.99 15.96
C LEU A 54 -7.27 -10.87 15.05
N LEU A 55 -8.40 -11.42 15.48
CA LEU A 55 -9.65 -11.34 14.73
C LEU A 55 -10.12 -9.88 14.63
N PHE A 56 -10.04 -9.13 15.72
CA PHE A 56 -10.30 -7.69 15.72
C PHE A 56 -9.37 -6.93 14.76
N LEU A 57 -8.06 -7.18 14.78
CA LEU A 57 -7.09 -6.56 13.87
C LEU A 57 -7.34 -6.92 12.39
N CYS A 58 -7.87 -8.11 12.12
CA CYS A 58 -8.25 -8.53 10.78
C CYS A 58 -9.49 -7.79 10.26
N PHE A 59 -10.49 -7.55 11.12
CA PHE A 59 -11.71 -6.82 10.77
C PHE A 59 -11.57 -5.29 10.82
N LEU A 60 -10.65 -4.77 11.64
CA LEU A 60 -10.39 -3.35 11.82
C LEU A 60 -10.14 -2.59 10.50
N PRO A 61 -9.30 -3.06 9.54
CA PRO A 61 -9.11 -2.37 8.27
C PRO A 61 -10.41 -2.24 7.47
N PHE A 62 -11.29 -3.25 7.50
CA PHE A 62 -12.60 -3.18 6.82
C PHE A 62 -13.51 -2.13 7.46
N VAL A 63 -13.52 -2.04 8.79
CA VAL A 63 -14.28 -1.00 9.51
C VAL A 63 -13.71 0.38 9.20
N LEU A 64 -12.38 0.52 9.10
CA LEU A 64 -11.70 1.77 8.78
C LEU A 64 -11.94 2.24 7.34
N LEU A 65 -12.35 1.37 6.41
CA LEU A 65 -12.70 1.78 5.04
C LEU A 65 -13.88 2.75 5.01
N TRP A 66 -14.89 2.57 5.86
CA TRP A 66 -16.06 3.44 5.91
C TRP A 66 -15.72 4.91 6.24
N PRO A 67 -15.07 5.23 7.39
CA PRO A 67 -14.66 6.60 7.67
C PRO A 67 -13.61 7.10 6.68
N LEU A 68 -12.72 6.25 6.16
CA LEU A 68 -11.76 6.66 5.15
C LEU A 68 -12.46 7.17 3.88
N HIS A 69 -13.53 6.50 3.44
CA HIS A 69 -14.32 6.93 2.29
C HIS A 69 -15.11 8.22 2.57
N VAL A 70 -15.74 8.33 3.75
CA VAL A 70 -16.51 9.52 4.14
C VAL A 70 -15.63 10.76 4.30
N TYR A 71 -14.43 10.59 4.88
CA TYR A 71 -13.51 11.70 5.20
C TYR A 71 -12.42 11.91 4.14
N GLN A 72 -12.49 11.26 2.97
CA GLN A 72 -11.45 11.31 1.93
C GLN A 72 -11.08 12.74 1.48
N GLN A 73 -12.03 13.68 1.50
CA GLN A 73 -11.81 15.09 1.10
C GLN A 73 -11.48 16.02 2.28
N LYS A 74 -11.53 15.54 3.54
CA LYS A 74 -11.33 16.38 4.74
C LYS A 74 -9.91 16.24 5.28
N HIS A 75 -9.06 17.22 4.97
CA HIS A 75 -7.72 17.32 5.56
C HIS A 75 -7.79 18.00 6.94
N PRO A 76 -7.04 17.56 7.97
CA PRO A 76 -6.04 16.49 7.98
C PRO A 76 -6.59 15.10 8.37
N LEU A 77 -7.89 14.99 8.66
CA LEU A 77 -8.49 13.75 9.18
C LEU A 77 -8.29 12.55 8.24
N ASN A 78 -8.33 12.75 6.92
CA ASN A 78 -8.09 11.66 5.97
C ASN A 78 -6.74 10.97 6.20
N LEU A 79 -5.69 11.71 6.57
CA LEU A 79 -4.35 11.17 6.74
C LEU A 79 -4.23 10.41 8.05
N VAL A 80 -4.97 10.84 9.07
CA VAL A 80 -5.03 10.14 10.36
C VAL A 80 -5.72 8.79 10.19
N PHE A 81 -6.90 8.76 9.53
CA PHE A 81 -7.58 7.49 9.24
C PHE A 81 -6.76 6.59 8.31
N LEU A 82 -6.08 7.18 7.32
CA LEU A 82 -5.18 6.44 6.44
C LEU A 82 -4.00 5.83 7.20
N GLY A 83 -3.38 6.58 8.11
CA GLY A 83 -2.30 6.09 8.96
C GLY A 83 -2.76 4.99 9.91
N LEU A 84 -3.93 5.13 10.53
CA LEU A 84 -4.51 4.10 11.39
C LEU A 84 -4.84 2.83 10.60
N PHE A 85 -5.38 2.99 9.39
CA PHE A 85 -5.60 1.87 8.46
C PHE A 85 -4.28 1.16 8.14
N THR A 86 -3.23 1.90 7.76
CA THR A 86 -1.91 1.32 7.49
C THR A 86 -1.31 0.64 8.73
N ALA A 87 -1.42 1.24 9.91
CA ALA A 87 -0.93 0.65 11.15
C ALA A 87 -1.64 -0.68 11.45
N SER A 88 -2.98 -0.72 11.37
CA SER A 88 -3.75 -1.95 11.57
C SER A 88 -3.34 -3.05 10.58
N LEU A 89 -3.17 -2.69 9.31
CA LEU A 89 -2.79 -3.62 8.26
C LEU A 89 -1.35 -4.12 8.45
N SER A 90 -0.44 -3.25 8.91
CA SER A 90 0.95 -3.61 9.20
C SER A 90 1.12 -4.58 10.36
N LEU A 91 0.25 -4.52 11.38
CA LEU A 91 0.24 -5.50 12.46
C LEU A 91 -0.15 -6.88 11.94
N THR A 92 -1.19 -6.95 11.11
CA THR A 92 -1.66 -8.20 10.49
C THR A 92 -0.58 -8.79 9.57
N VAL A 93 0.03 -7.96 8.71
CA VAL A 93 1.16 -8.36 7.85
C VAL A 93 2.34 -8.83 8.69
N GLY A 94 2.69 -8.12 9.76
CA GLY A 94 3.81 -8.47 10.63
C GLY A 94 3.63 -9.81 11.33
N VAL A 95 2.42 -10.13 11.79
CA VAL A 95 2.10 -11.47 12.33
C VAL A 95 2.25 -12.52 11.23
N SER A 96 1.74 -12.30 10.02
CA SER A 96 1.93 -13.25 8.92
C SER A 96 3.40 -13.47 8.59
N CYS A 97 4.20 -12.40 8.53
CA CYS A 97 5.64 -12.46 8.29
C CYS A 97 6.41 -13.17 9.41
N ALA A 98 6.04 -12.97 10.68
CA ALA A 98 6.67 -13.63 11.83
C ALA A 98 6.40 -15.15 11.87
N ASN A 99 5.44 -15.62 11.07
CA ASN A 99 5.02 -17.01 11.01
C ASN A 99 5.37 -17.71 9.68
N THR A 100 6.14 -17.00 8.86
CA THR A 100 6.71 -17.48 7.61
C THR A 100 8.23 -17.39 7.73
N ASP A 101 8.97 -18.22 7.01
CA ASP A 101 10.44 -18.13 7.04
C ASP A 101 10.91 -16.75 6.56
N GLY A 102 11.70 -16.07 7.40
CA GLY A 102 12.17 -14.71 7.12
C GLY A 102 12.95 -14.57 5.80
N ARG A 103 13.61 -15.65 5.35
CA ARG A 103 14.26 -15.71 4.02
C ARG A 103 13.25 -15.59 2.89
N ILE A 104 12.15 -16.34 2.96
CA ILE A 104 11.08 -16.30 1.96
C ILE A 104 10.41 -14.91 1.94
N VAL A 105 10.18 -14.33 3.12
CA VAL A 105 9.60 -12.99 3.24
C VAL A 105 10.50 -11.93 2.59
N LEU A 106 11.82 -12.01 2.82
CA LEU A 106 12.77 -11.08 2.22
C LEU A 106 12.88 -11.25 0.71
N GLU A 107 12.91 -12.48 0.21
CA GLU A 107 12.89 -12.78 -1.23
C GLU A 107 11.63 -12.24 -1.90
N ALA A 108 10.46 -12.47 -1.30
CA ALA A 108 9.19 -11.93 -1.79
C ALA A 108 9.19 -10.39 -1.80
N LEU A 109 9.73 -9.73 -0.77
CA LEU A 109 9.86 -8.28 -0.72
C LEU A 109 10.76 -7.73 -1.84
N ILE A 110 11.89 -8.38 -2.10
CA ILE A 110 12.83 -7.97 -3.16
C ILE A 110 12.18 -8.13 -4.54
N LEU A 111 11.55 -9.27 -4.80
CA LEU A 111 10.89 -9.52 -6.09
C LEU A 111 9.72 -8.58 -6.33
N THR A 112 8.85 -8.39 -5.33
CA THR A 112 7.69 -7.48 -5.45
C THR A 112 8.14 -6.04 -5.62
N SER A 113 9.15 -5.58 -4.87
CA SER A 113 9.70 -4.23 -5.04
C SER A 113 10.34 -4.03 -6.41
N ALA A 114 11.11 -5.00 -6.92
CA ALA A 114 11.71 -4.94 -8.25
C ALA A 114 10.63 -4.82 -9.35
N VAL A 115 9.59 -5.64 -9.29
CA VAL A 115 8.48 -5.61 -10.27
C VAL A 115 7.70 -4.30 -10.17
N VAL A 116 7.36 -3.84 -8.96
CA VAL A 116 6.61 -2.59 -8.76
C VAL A 116 7.41 -1.38 -9.25
N VAL A 117 8.69 -1.29 -8.92
CA VAL A 117 9.56 -0.18 -9.36
C VAL A 117 9.77 -0.24 -10.88
N GLY A 118 10.02 -1.42 -11.44
CA GLY A 118 10.19 -1.61 -12.88
C GLY A 118 8.95 -1.21 -13.68
N LEU A 119 7.77 -1.69 -13.26
CA LEU A 119 6.50 -1.35 -13.91
C LEU A 119 6.14 0.12 -13.72
N THR A 120 6.40 0.69 -12.54
CA THR A 120 6.20 2.13 -12.28
C THR A 120 7.09 2.96 -13.21
N GLY A 121 8.38 2.62 -13.33
CA GLY A 121 9.29 3.30 -14.25
C GLY A 121 8.84 3.19 -15.71
N TYR A 122 8.43 2.00 -16.14
CA TYR A 122 7.91 1.77 -17.48
C TYR A 122 6.64 2.59 -17.78
N THR A 123 5.68 2.60 -16.85
CA THR A 123 4.43 3.36 -17.00
C THR A 123 4.69 4.86 -17.05
N PHE A 124 5.59 5.40 -16.23
CA PHE A 124 6.00 6.80 -16.32
C PHE A 124 6.67 7.13 -17.66
N TRP A 125 7.56 6.28 -18.13
CA TRP A 125 8.20 6.45 -19.43
C TRP A 125 7.18 6.40 -20.59
N ALA A 126 6.25 5.44 -20.54
CA ALA A 126 5.22 5.25 -21.54
C ALA A 126 4.20 6.41 -21.54
N ALA A 127 3.81 6.90 -20.35
CA ALA A 127 2.97 8.09 -20.19
C ALA A 127 3.65 9.35 -20.75
N LYS A 128 4.97 9.51 -20.55
CA LYS A 128 5.74 10.61 -21.14
C LYS A 128 5.78 10.53 -22.67
N LYS A 129 5.79 9.32 -23.23
CA LYS A 129 5.69 9.06 -24.68
C LYS A 129 4.26 9.12 -25.25
N GLY A 130 3.25 9.37 -24.41
CA GLY A 130 1.85 9.48 -24.85
C GLY A 130 1.21 8.14 -25.22
N LYS A 131 1.68 7.03 -24.64
CA LYS A 131 1.00 5.73 -24.79
C LYS A 131 -0.18 5.65 -23.83
N ASP A 132 -1.36 5.35 -24.37
CA ASP A 132 -2.57 5.17 -23.59
C ASP A 132 -2.79 3.69 -23.25
N PHE A 133 -2.91 3.38 -21.95
CA PHE A 133 -3.13 2.03 -21.43
C PHE A 133 -4.61 1.70 -21.19
N SER A 134 -5.55 2.48 -21.75
CA SER A 134 -6.98 2.33 -21.48
C SER A 134 -7.52 0.94 -21.86
N PHE A 135 -6.91 0.27 -22.84
CA PHE A 135 -7.24 -1.09 -23.27
C PHE A 135 -6.93 -2.17 -22.21
N LEU A 136 -6.02 -1.91 -21.26
CA LEU A 136 -5.71 -2.88 -20.20
C LEU A 136 -6.82 -2.98 -19.15
N GLY A 137 -7.65 -1.94 -18.97
CA GLY A 137 -8.70 -1.93 -17.94
C GLY A 137 -9.65 -3.14 -18.03
N PRO A 138 -10.33 -3.36 -19.17
CA PRO A 138 -11.19 -4.52 -19.38
C PRO A 138 -10.44 -5.85 -19.27
N ILE A 139 -9.21 -5.94 -19.80
CA ILE A 139 -8.41 -7.17 -19.80
C ILE A 139 -8.02 -7.57 -18.37
N LEU A 140 -7.57 -6.60 -17.56
CA LEU A 140 -7.21 -6.83 -16.16
C LEU A 140 -8.44 -7.19 -15.32
N PHE A 141 -9.59 -6.57 -15.58
CA PHE A 141 -10.84 -6.92 -14.89
C PHE A 141 -11.28 -8.35 -15.19
N THR A 142 -11.30 -8.74 -16.47
CA THR A 142 -11.65 -10.11 -16.87
C THR A 142 -10.66 -11.13 -16.30
N SER A 143 -9.36 -10.82 -16.30
CA SER A 143 -8.32 -11.70 -15.72
C SER A 143 -8.37 -11.82 -14.20
N LEU A 144 -8.99 -10.88 -13.48
CA LEU A 144 -9.15 -10.95 -12.03
C LEU A 144 -10.43 -11.71 -11.63
N VAL A 145 -11.46 -11.66 -12.47
CA VAL A 145 -12.76 -12.31 -12.24
C VAL A 145 -12.77 -13.78 -12.64
N VAL A 146 -12.04 -14.14 -13.70
CA VAL A 146 -11.83 -15.54 -14.14
C VAL A 146 -10.77 -16.21 -13.28
#